data_AF-A0A9P1EFH6-F1
#
_entry.id   AF-A0A9P1EFH6-F1
#
_cell.length_a   1.000
_cell.length_b   1.000
_cell.length_c   1.000
_cell.angle_alpha   90.00
_cell.angle_beta   90.00
_cell.angle_gamma   90.00
#
_symmetry.space_group_name_H-M   'P 1'
#
loop_
_entity.id
_entity.type
_entity.pdbx_description
1 polymer ?
#
loop_
_entity_poly.entity_id
_entity_poly.type
_entity_poly.pdbx_seq_one_letter_code
_entity_poly.pdbx_strand_id
1 'polypeptide(L)'
;MLRQIAVDCPRTVPDVTFFQQEKVQKSLERILYTWAIRHPASGYVQGINDLATPFMVVFLSEHLEGSIDNWKIADLPAEKISNVEADCYWCLTKLLDCMQDHYTFAQPGIQRLVFKLKELVRRIDEPILRHMEEQGLEFLQFAFRWFNCLLIREIPFHLVHRLWDTYIAEGDALPDFLVYIAASFLLTWTDKLQQLEFQDMVMFIQHLPTHRWSDLELEMVLSRAYMWHAMFSSSPSHLVS
;
A
#
# COMPACT_ATOMS: atom_id res chain seq x y z
N MET A 1 9.87 18.20 7.81
CA MET A 1 9.73 16.82 8.32
C MET A 1 8.78 16.76 9.50
N LEU A 2 9.19 17.13 10.73
CA LEU A 2 8.31 17.00 11.92
C LEU A 2 6.95 17.69 11.77
N ARG A 3 6.91 18.92 11.25
CA ARG A 3 5.65 19.64 10.98
C ARG A 3 4.72 18.88 10.02
N GLN A 4 5.27 18.19 9.02
CA GLN A 4 4.47 17.45 8.04
C GLN A 4 3.92 16.16 8.66
N ILE A 5 4.77 15.43 9.39
CA ILE A 5 4.37 14.24 10.15
C ILE A 5 3.25 14.58 11.13
N ALA A 6 3.37 15.66 11.89
CA ALA A 6 2.35 16.12 12.84
C ALA A 6 1.00 16.51 12.20
N VAL A 7 0.99 16.83 10.90
CA VAL A 7 -0.24 17.10 10.14
C VAL A 7 -0.83 15.80 9.58
N ASP A 8 0.01 14.84 9.20
CA ASP A 8 -0.42 13.58 8.57
C ASP A 8 -0.85 12.50 9.58
N CYS A 9 -0.17 12.39 10.74
CA CYS A 9 -0.49 11.39 11.76
C CYS A 9 -1.96 11.44 12.22
N PRO A 10 -2.55 12.60 12.53
CA PRO A 10 -3.98 12.67 12.90
C PRO A 10 -4.96 12.30 11.78
N ARG A 11 -4.50 12.24 10.53
CA ARG A 11 -5.32 11.90 9.35
C ARG A 11 -5.06 10.47 8.85
N THR A 12 -4.20 9.73 9.53
CA THR A 12 -3.81 8.36 9.15
C THR A 12 -4.94 7.40 9.50
N VAL A 13 -5.40 6.61 8.52
CA VAL A 13 -6.48 5.62 8.64
C VAL A 13 -7.70 6.19 9.41
N PRO A 14 -8.39 7.21 8.86
CA PRO A 14 -9.40 7.98 9.59
C PRO A 14 -10.60 7.13 10.06
N ASP A 15 -10.90 6.05 9.34
CA ASP A 15 -12.05 5.18 9.63
C ASP A 15 -11.81 4.24 10.83
N VAL A 16 -10.59 4.18 11.36
CA VAL A 16 -10.24 3.33 12.50
C VAL A 16 -9.93 4.20 13.71
N THR A 17 -10.85 4.21 14.68
CA THR A 17 -10.83 5.10 15.86
C THR A 17 -9.57 4.93 16.71
N PHE A 18 -8.95 3.74 16.70
CA PHE A 18 -7.69 3.46 17.38
C PHE A 18 -6.57 4.45 16.99
N PHE A 19 -6.43 4.78 15.71
CA PHE A 19 -5.39 5.73 15.24
C PHE A 19 -5.68 7.20 15.60
N GLN A 20 -6.88 7.49 16.11
CA GLN A 20 -7.26 8.81 16.59
C GLN A 20 -6.86 9.08 18.05
N GLN A 21 -6.34 8.06 18.74
CA GLN A 21 -5.83 8.22 20.10
C GLN A 21 -4.51 8.99 20.09
N GLU A 22 -4.41 10.03 20.93
CA GLU A 22 -3.22 10.89 21.02
C GLU A 22 -1.92 10.10 21.27
N LYS A 23 -1.98 9.06 22.11
CA LYS A 23 -0.82 8.23 22.44
C LYS A 23 -0.36 7.39 21.24
N VAL A 24 -1.29 6.91 20.40
CA VAL A 24 -0.99 6.22 19.13
C VAL A 24 -0.37 7.18 18.13
N GLN A 25 -0.96 8.37 17.94
CA GLN A 25 -0.42 9.40 17.06
C GLN A 25 1.00 9.78 17.45
N LYS A 26 1.27 9.99 18.73
CA LYS A 26 2.61 10.28 19.26
C LYS A 26 3.61 9.15 19.00
N SER A 27 3.18 7.88 19.10
CA SER A 27 4.02 6.73 18.76
C SER A 27 4.36 6.72 17.27
N LEU A 28 3.37 6.91 16.39
CA LEU A 28 3.58 7.04 14.94
C LEU A 28 4.52 8.21 14.60
N GLU A 29 4.34 9.38 15.22
CA GLU A 29 5.22 10.53 15.02
C GLU A 29 6.67 10.20 15.33
N ARG A 30 6.95 9.52 16.46
CA ARG A 30 8.31 9.12 16.86
C ARG A 30 8.92 8.13 15.86
N ILE A 31 8.16 7.12 15.45
CA ILE A 31 8.61 6.11 14.48
C ILE A 31 8.99 6.79 13.16
N LEU A 32 8.06 7.57 12.60
CA LEU A 32 8.21 8.23 11.30
C LEU A 32 9.31 9.30 11.33
N TYR A 33 9.41 10.07 12.42
CA TYR A 33 10.45 11.07 12.58
C TYR A 33 11.84 10.44 12.66
N THR A 34 11.97 9.35 13.44
CA THR A 34 13.24 8.62 13.56
C THR A 34 13.65 8.02 12.21
N TRP A 35 12.71 7.43 11.48
CA TRP A 35 12.95 6.92 10.13
C TRP A 35 13.38 8.02 9.17
N ALA A 36 12.66 9.14 9.12
CA ALA A 36 12.93 10.24 8.20
C ALA A 36 14.32 10.86 8.42
N ILE A 37 14.77 11.02 9.67
CA ILE A 37 16.11 11.54 9.97
C ILE A 37 17.21 10.59 9.50
N ARG A 38 16.98 9.28 9.63
CA ARG A 38 17.97 8.26 9.28
C ARG A 38 18.06 8.01 7.77
N HIS A 39 17.10 8.50 6.99
CA HIS A 39 17.04 8.35 5.54
C HIS A 39 17.00 9.73 4.85
N PRO A 40 18.07 10.53 4.90
CA PRO A 40 18.08 11.93 4.42
C PRO A 40 17.80 12.08 2.91
N ALA A 41 18.04 11.04 2.12
CA ALA A 41 17.71 11.03 0.69
C ALA A 41 16.19 11.02 0.41
N SER A 42 15.39 10.55 1.37
CA SER A 42 13.93 10.48 1.29
C SER A 42 13.28 11.52 2.22
N GLY A 43 13.79 11.66 3.44
CA GLY A 43 13.12 12.43 4.49
C GLY A 43 11.78 11.79 4.85
N TYR A 44 10.75 12.61 5.10
CA TYR A 44 9.38 12.11 5.25
C TYR A 44 8.60 12.33 3.96
N VAL A 45 7.98 11.27 3.46
CA VAL A 45 7.07 11.29 2.31
C VAL A 45 5.70 10.82 2.76
N GLN A 46 4.66 11.59 2.41
CA GLN A 46 3.28 11.23 2.71
C GLN A 46 2.95 9.88 2.06
N GLY A 47 2.34 8.97 2.82
CA GLY A 47 2.13 7.57 2.45
C GLY A 47 2.89 6.61 3.36
N ILE A 48 4.10 6.98 3.80
CA ILE A 48 4.88 6.17 4.76
C ILE A 48 4.16 6.06 6.11
N ASN A 49 3.39 7.09 6.48
CA ASN A 49 2.54 7.07 7.68
C ASN A 49 1.56 5.89 7.67
N ASP A 50 1.00 5.55 6.50
CA ASP A 50 0.06 4.43 6.39
C ASP A 50 0.78 3.09 6.54
N LEU A 51 2.03 2.99 6.04
CA LEU A 51 2.84 1.76 6.12
C LEU A 51 3.29 1.41 7.55
N ALA A 52 3.32 2.37 8.46
CA ALA A 52 3.60 2.07 9.87
C ALA A 52 2.41 1.39 10.58
N THR A 53 1.19 1.57 10.07
CA THR A 53 -0.03 1.17 10.78
C THR A 53 -0.23 -0.34 10.92
N PRO A 54 0.10 -1.20 9.93
CA PRO A 54 -0.14 -2.64 10.07
C PRO A 54 0.81 -3.26 11.10
N PHE A 55 2.09 -2.86 11.10
CA PHE A 55 3.06 -3.29 12.11
C PHE A 55 2.59 -2.92 13.52
N MET A 56 2.12 -1.69 13.71
CA MET A 56 1.64 -1.24 15.01
C MET A 56 0.45 -2.06 15.52
N VAL A 57 -0.51 -2.37 14.65
CA VAL A 57 -1.66 -3.20 15.03
C VAL A 57 -1.25 -4.63 15.33
N VAL A 58 -0.40 -5.23 14.49
CA VAL A 58 0.09 -6.60 14.68
C VAL A 58 0.84 -6.72 16.01
N PHE A 59 1.82 -5.86 16.29
CA PHE A 59 2.60 -5.96 17.52
C PHE A 59 1.81 -5.59 18.78
N LEU A 60 0.82 -4.70 18.69
CA LEU A 60 -0.07 -4.42 19.81
C LEU A 60 -1.06 -5.55 20.09
N SER A 61 -1.41 -6.37 19.09
CA SER A 61 -2.30 -7.51 19.26
C SER A 61 -1.76 -8.56 20.24
N GLU A 62 -0.44 -8.63 20.43
CA GLU A 62 0.19 -9.49 21.44
C GLU A 62 -0.03 -9.01 22.88
N HIS A 63 -0.53 -7.80 23.06
CA HIS A 63 -0.69 -7.14 24.35
C HIS A 63 -2.11 -6.68 24.66
N LEU A 64 -2.98 -6.61 23.64
CA LEU A 64 -4.34 -6.12 23.72
C LEU A 64 -5.29 -7.16 23.13
N GLU A 65 -6.32 -7.52 23.90
CA GLU A 65 -7.31 -8.52 23.51
C GLU A 65 -8.57 -7.86 22.92
N GLY A 66 -9.29 -8.61 22.08
CA GLY A 66 -10.56 -8.19 21.49
C GLY A 66 -10.41 -7.28 20.26
N SER A 67 -11.51 -6.63 19.86
CA SER A 67 -11.53 -5.76 18.67
C SER A 67 -10.65 -4.52 18.87
N ILE A 68 -9.96 -4.12 17.81
CA ILE A 68 -9.15 -2.89 17.73
C ILE A 68 -9.94 -1.64 18.15
N ASP A 69 -11.25 -1.60 17.93
CA ASP A 69 -12.10 -0.48 18.33
C ASP A 69 -12.14 -0.25 19.85
N ASN A 70 -11.86 -1.29 20.63
CA ASN A 70 -11.87 -1.26 22.10
C ASN A 70 -10.48 -1.10 22.69
N TRP A 71 -9.43 -1.14 21.88
CA TRP A 71 -8.05 -1.09 22.34
C TRP A 71 -7.70 0.28 22.90
N LYS A 72 -6.93 0.30 23.99
CA LYS A 72 -6.39 1.52 24.58
C LYS A 72 -4.90 1.33 24.86
N ILE A 73 -4.07 1.92 24.02
CA ILE A 73 -2.61 1.92 24.24
C ILE A 73 -2.22 2.68 25.52
N ALA A 74 -3.13 3.51 26.05
CA ALA A 74 -2.97 4.16 27.35
C ALA A 74 -2.78 3.18 28.50
N ASP A 75 -3.40 1.99 28.41
CA ASP A 75 -3.43 0.99 29.48
C ASP A 75 -2.14 0.16 29.54
N LEU A 76 -1.29 0.24 28.51
CA LEU A 76 0.01 -0.44 28.48
C LEU A 76 1.09 0.36 29.22
N PRO A 77 2.00 -0.32 29.94
CA PRO A 77 3.22 0.29 30.49
C PRO A 77 4.05 0.96 29.40
N ALA A 78 4.70 2.08 29.74
CA ALA A 78 5.52 2.85 28.80
C ALA A 78 6.65 2.01 28.16
N GLU A 79 7.23 1.07 28.91
CA GLU A 79 8.24 0.13 28.40
C GLU A 79 7.71 -0.76 27.26
N LYS A 80 6.51 -1.34 27.42
CA LYS A 80 5.90 -2.16 26.36
C LYS A 80 5.64 -1.35 25.10
N ILE A 81 5.15 -0.12 25.27
CA ILE A 81 4.90 0.79 24.14
C ILE A 81 6.20 1.14 23.42
N SER A 82 7.27 1.40 24.18
CA SER A 82 8.60 1.67 23.61
C SER A 82 9.14 0.47 22.84
N ASN A 83 8.93 -0.75 23.31
CA ASN A 83 9.36 -1.97 22.61
C ASN A 83 8.58 -2.14 21.30
N VAL A 84 7.24 -2.00 21.35
CA VAL A 84 6.39 -2.02 20.15
C VAL A 84 6.81 -0.95 19.14
N GLU A 85 7.12 0.27 19.58
CA GLU A 85 7.62 1.33 18.70
C GLU A 85 8.95 0.96 18.02
N ALA A 86 9.86 0.33 18.77
CA ALA A 86 11.12 -0.15 18.22
C ALA A 86 10.91 -1.24 17.17
N ASP A 87 10.04 -2.21 17.44
CA ASP A 87 9.72 -3.30 16.51
C ASP A 87 9.05 -2.75 15.24
N CYS A 88 8.08 -1.83 15.38
CA CYS A 88 7.48 -1.12 14.26
C CYS A 88 8.53 -0.39 13.42
N TYR A 89 9.44 0.34 14.06
CA TYR A 89 10.50 1.07 13.37
C TYR A 89 11.42 0.14 12.57
N TRP A 90 11.86 -0.97 13.16
CA TRP A 90 12.78 -1.90 12.49
C TRP A 90 12.10 -2.64 11.34
N CYS A 91 10.87 -3.10 11.53
CA CYS A 91 10.11 -3.76 10.48
C CYS A 91 9.73 -2.81 9.34
N LEU A 92 9.33 -1.57 9.65
CA LEU A 92 9.12 -0.53 8.63
C LEU A 92 10.40 -0.24 7.87
N THR A 93 11.53 -0.11 8.56
CA THR A 93 12.83 0.10 7.90
C THR A 93 13.16 -1.05 6.96
N LYS A 94 12.95 -2.30 7.41
CA LYS A 94 13.22 -3.48 6.59
C LYS A 94 12.31 -3.58 5.37
N LEU A 95 11.03 -3.26 5.50
CA LEU A 95 10.11 -3.20 4.37
C LEU A 95 10.56 -2.15 3.35
N LEU A 96 10.99 -0.98 3.81
CA LEU A 96 11.38 0.13 2.95
C LEU A 96 12.77 -0.04 2.32
N ASP A 97 13.63 -0.91 2.86
CA ASP A 97 14.96 -1.21 2.32
C ASP A 97 14.91 -1.76 0.88
N CYS A 98 13.91 -2.59 0.54
CA CYS A 98 13.77 -3.13 -0.82
C CYS A 98 13.17 -2.14 -1.83
N MET A 99 12.73 -0.95 -1.36
CA MET A 99 11.98 0.01 -2.17
C MET A 99 12.31 1.47 -1.87
N GLN A 100 13.57 1.75 -1.52
CA GLN A 100 14.01 3.08 -1.09
C GLN A 100 13.70 4.18 -2.11
N ASP A 101 13.85 3.88 -3.40
CA ASP A 101 13.68 4.84 -4.48
C ASP A 101 12.20 5.13 -4.84
N HIS A 102 11.25 4.48 -4.17
CA HIS A 102 9.85 4.92 -4.12
C HIS A 102 9.69 6.24 -3.35
N TYR A 103 10.63 6.56 -2.46
CA TYR A 103 10.49 7.69 -1.52
C TYR A 103 11.63 8.71 -1.63
N THR A 104 12.62 8.50 -2.50
CA THR A 104 13.62 9.53 -2.85
C THR A 104 13.02 10.65 -3.71
N PHE A 105 13.78 11.74 -3.90
CA PHE A 105 13.37 12.86 -4.74
C PHE A 105 12.79 12.43 -6.11
N ALA A 106 11.64 13.00 -6.47
CA ALA A 106 10.85 12.67 -7.66
C ALA A 106 10.31 11.22 -7.74
N GLN A 107 10.55 10.37 -6.74
CA GLN A 107 10.00 9.03 -6.59
C GLN A 107 10.14 8.16 -7.85
N PRO A 108 11.35 8.02 -8.43
CA PRO A 108 11.57 7.35 -9.71
C PRO A 108 11.12 5.89 -9.68
N GLY A 109 11.22 5.21 -8.53
CA GLY A 109 10.78 3.83 -8.43
C GLY A 109 9.27 3.66 -8.65
N ILE A 110 8.45 4.58 -8.11
CA ILE A 110 7.00 4.59 -8.37
C ILE A 110 6.72 4.80 -9.86
N GLN A 111 7.40 5.74 -10.51
CA GLN A 111 7.21 5.98 -11.95
C GLN A 111 7.52 4.72 -12.77
N ARG A 112 8.57 3.98 -12.41
CA ARG A 112 8.88 2.69 -13.06
C ARG A 112 7.81 1.63 -12.81
N LEU A 113 7.27 1.52 -11.60
CA LEU A 113 6.19 0.57 -11.31
C LEU A 113 4.90 0.91 -12.07
N VAL A 114 4.54 2.19 -12.17
CA VAL A 114 3.40 2.66 -12.97
C VAL A 114 3.59 2.30 -14.45
N PHE A 115 4.79 2.49 -14.99
CA PHE A 115 5.12 2.07 -16.36
C PHE A 115 5.01 0.55 -16.53
N LYS A 116 5.61 -0.25 -15.63
CA LYS A 116 5.51 -1.72 -15.65
C LYS A 116 4.06 -2.19 -15.58
N LEU A 117 3.23 -1.54 -14.76
CA LEU A 117 1.80 -1.84 -14.64
C LEU A 117 1.07 -1.63 -15.97
N LYS A 118 1.30 -0.48 -16.63
CA LYS A 118 0.70 -0.19 -17.93
C LYS A 118 1.07 -1.26 -18.97
N GLU A 119 2.35 -1.63 -19.05
CA GLU A 119 2.83 -2.66 -19.96
C GLU A 119 2.29 -4.06 -19.64
N LEU A 120 2.14 -4.38 -18.35
CA LEU A 120 1.55 -5.66 -17.94
C LEU A 120 0.07 -5.73 -18.31
N VAL A 121 -0.70 -4.67 -18.05
CA VAL A 121 -2.11 -4.57 -18.44
C VAL A 121 -2.26 -4.67 -19.95
N ARG A 122 -1.39 -4.00 -20.74
CA ARG A 122 -1.35 -4.13 -22.21
C ARG A 122 -1.27 -5.58 -22.68
N ARG A 123 -0.47 -6.40 -21.99
CA ARG A 123 -0.24 -7.80 -22.35
C ARG A 123 -1.38 -8.73 -21.93
N ILE A 124 -2.06 -8.40 -20.83
CA ILE A 124 -3.13 -9.23 -20.26
C ILE A 124 -4.49 -8.89 -20.88
N ASP A 125 -4.79 -7.60 -21.01
CA ASP A 125 -6.09 -7.07 -21.41
C ASP A 125 -5.90 -5.75 -22.17
N GLU A 126 -5.52 -5.86 -23.45
CA GLU A 126 -5.36 -4.70 -24.34
C GLU A 126 -6.66 -3.88 -24.50
N PRO A 127 -7.87 -4.47 -24.59
CA PRO A 127 -9.12 -3.71 -24.70
C PRO A 127 -9.34 -2.68 -23.58
N ILE A 128 -9.11 -3.04 -22.31
CA ILE A 128 -9.27 -2.07 -21.20
C ILE A 128 -8.22 -0.96 -21.26
N LEU A 129 -6.97 -1.30 -21.59
CA LEU A 129 -5.91 -0.29 -21.73
C LEU A 129 -6.30 0.74 -22.80
N ARG A 130 -6.71 0.27 -23.98
CA ARG A 130 -7.11 1.15 -25.08
C ARG A 130 -8.27 2.05 -24.67
N HIS A 131 -9.28 1.51 -23.99
CA HIS A 131 -10.40 2.31 -23.50
C HIS A 131 -9.95 3.41 -22.52
N MET A 132 -9.09 3.07 -21.55
CA MET A 132 -8.54 4.06 -20.62
C MET A 132 -7.75 5.17 -21.34
N GLU A 133 -6.96 4.82 -22.36
CA GLU A 133 -6.22 5.78 -23.18
C GLU A 133 -7.13 6.65 -24.05
N GLU A 134 -8.17 6.08 -24.66
CA GLU A 134 -9.19 6.81 -25.43
C GLU A 134 -9.97 7.80 -24.57
N GLN A 135 -10.25 7.44 -23.30
CA GLN A 135 -10.82 8.34 -22.31
C GLN A 135 -9.80 9.37 -21.77
N GLY A 136 -8.51 9.26 -22.12
CA GLY A 136 -7.46 10.17 -21.65
C GLY A 136 -7.04 9.96 -20.19
N LEU A 137 -7.31 8.79 -19.61
CA LEU A 137 -6.87 8.43 -18.28
C LEU A 137 -5.41 7.96 -18.28
N GLU A 138 -4.54 8.71 -17.62
CA GLU A 138 -3.15 8.32 -17.42
C GLU A 138 -3.00 7.44 -16.17
N PHE A 139 -2.24 6.35 -16.28
CA PHE A 139 -2.03 5.42 -15.16
C PHE A 139 -1.42 6.11 -13.92
N LEU A 140 -0.60 7.14 -14.12
CA LEU A 140 -0.02 7.90 -13.01
C LEU A 140 -1.07 8.58 -12.13
N GLN A 141 -2.23 8.96 -12.69
CA GLN A 141 -3.29 9.68 -11.96
C GLN A 141 -3.93 8.84 -10.84
N PHE A 142 -3.86 7.51 -10.91
CA PHE A 142 -4.38 6.62 -9.88
C PHE A 142 -3.32 5.71 -9.27
N ALA A 143 -2.48 5.10 -10.10
CA ALA A 143 -1.54 4.07 -9.66
C ALA A 143 -0.42 4.64 -8.79
N PHE A 144 -0.16 5.95 -8.86
CA PHE A 144 0.76 6.60 -7.93
C PHE A 144 0.36 6.34 -6.47
N ARG A 145 -0.92 6.52 -6.11
CA ARG A 145 -1.42 6.27 -4.74
C ARG A 145 -1.29 4.81 -4.36
N TRP A 146 -1.61 3.92 -5.32
CA TRP A 146 -1.54 2.47 -5.13
C TRP A 146 -0.13 2.01 -4.77
N PHE A 147 0.88 2.45 -5.51
CA PHE A 147 2.28 2.09 -5.22
C PHE A 147 2.85 2.84 -4.02
N ASN A 148 2.54 4.13 -3.87
CA ASN A 148 3.06 4.94 -2.76
C ASN A 148 2.60 4.42 -1.39
N CYS A 149 1.39 3.86 -1.32
CA CYS A 149 0.77 3.33 -0.09
C CYS A 149 0.61 1.80 -0.11
N LEU A 150 1.22 1.09 -1.06
CA LEU A 150 1.14 -0.37 -1.20
C LEU A 150 -0.30 -0.93 -1.15
N LEU A 151 -1.23 -0.28 -1.85
CA LEU A 151 -2.67 -0.57 -1.93
C LEU A 151 -3.45 -0.49 -0.60
N ILE A 152 -2.82 -0.09 0.51
CA ILE A 152 -3.48 -0.05 1.83
C ILE A 152 -4.72 0.85 1.86
N ARG A 153 -4.76 1.88 1.00
CA ARG A 153 -5.87 2.84 0.90
C ARG A 153 -7.01 2.35 0.00
N GLU A 154 -6.81 1.24 -0.70
CA GLU A 154 -7.76 0.74 -1.69
C GLU A 154 -8.60 -0.44 -1.16
N ILE A 155 -8.25 -0.97 0.02
CA ILE A 155 -8.94 -2.10 0.65
C ILE A 155 -9.35 -1.75 2.09
N PRO A 156 -10.36 -2.42 2.65
CA PRO A 156 -10.71 -2.30 4.07
C PRO A 156 -9.51 -2.57 4.98
N PHE A 157 -9.36 -1.77 6.03
CA PHE A 157 -8.21 -1.89 6.94
C PHE A 157 -8.10 -3.30 7.57
N HIS A 158 -9.23 -3.95 7.84
CA HIS A 158 -9.24 -5.31 8.38
C HIS A 158 -8.66 -6.35 7.41
N LEU A 159 -8.52 -6.09 6.11
CA LEU A 159 -7.88 -7.00 5.16
C LEU A 159 -6.38 -6.71 4.94
N VAL A 160 -5.89 -5.60 5.48
CA VAL A 160 -4.51 -5.15 5.25
C VAL A 160 -3.50 -6.15 5.80
N HIS A 161 -3.77 -6.75 6.96
CA HIS A 161 -2.88 -7.77 7.52
C HIS A 161 -2.73 -8.97 6.58
N ARG A 162 -3.84 -9.46 6.00
CA ARG A 162 -3.80 -10.56 5.03
C ARG A 162 -3.03 -10.19 3.77
N LEU A 163 -3.20 -8.97 3.24
CA LEU A 163 -2.40 -8.48 2.12
C LEU A 163 -0.90 -8.45 2.47
N TRP A 164 -0.59 -8.01 3.69
CA TRP A 164 0.77 -7.87 4.18
C TRP A 164 1.46 -9.20 4.48
N ASP A 165 0.72 -10.26 4.84
CA ASP A 165 1.28 -11.62 4.93
C ASP A 165 1.96 -12.02 3.62
N THR A 166 1.31 -11.71 2.49
CA THR A 166 1.89 -11.92 1.15
C THR A 166 3.08 -10.99 0.90
N TYR A 167 3.00 -9.72 1.31
CA TYR A 167 4.12 -8.79 1.12
C TYR A 167 5.39 -9.22 1.86
N ILE A 168 5.24 -9.66 3.11
CA ILE A 168 6.36 -10.15 3.93
C ILE A 168 6.89 -11.48 3.39
N ALA A 169 6.02 -12.36 2.89
CA ALA A 169 6.44 -13.63 2.29
C ALA A 169 7.27 -13.44 1.00
N GLU A 170 6.95 -12.44 0.17
CA GLU A 170 7.71 -12.13 -1.06
C GLU A 170 9.07 -11.47 -0.77
N GLY A 171 9.20 -10.75 0.35
CA GLY A 171 10.46 -10.12 0.78
C GLY A 171 11.02 -9.16 -0.28
N ASP A 172 12.27 -9.39 -0.71
CA ASP A 172 12.97 -8.52 -1.66
C ASP A 172 12.32 -8.52 -3.07
N ALA A 173 11.52 -9.53 -3.40
CA ALA A 173 10.80 -9.60 -4.68
C ALA A 173 9.51 -8.76 -4.70
N LEU A 174 9.12 -8.19 -3.55
CA LEU A 174 7.87 -7.44 -3.38
C LEU A 174 7.66 -6.34 -4.43
N PRO A 175 8.62 -5.45 -4.76
CA PRO A 175 8.36 -4.38 -5.72
C PRO A 175 7.94 -4.88 -7.11
N ASP A 176 8.52 -6.00 -7.55
CA ASP A 176 8.14 -6.63 -8.82
C ASP A 176 6.80 -7.36 -8.70
N PHE A 177 6.57 -8.09 -7.61
CA PHE A 177 5.30 -8.79 -7.38
C PHE A 177 4.11 -7.83 -7.23
N LEU A 178 4.34 -6.65 -6.63
CA LEU A 178 3.35 -5.61 -6.43
C LEU A 178 2.74 -5.11 -7.75
N VAL A 179 3.49 -5.16 -8.86
CA VAL A 179 2.96 -4.83 -10.20
C VAL A 179 1.87 -5.82 -10.61
N TYR A 180 2.05 -7.11 -10.32
CA TYR A 180 1.06 -8.14 -10.62
C TYR A 180 -0.16 -8.03 -9.71
N ILE A 181 0.04 -7.70 -8.44
CA ILE A 181 -1.07 -7.42 -7.51
C ILE A 181 -1.87 -6.22 -8.00
N ALA A 182 -1.21 -5.11 -8.36
CA ALA A 182 -1.88 -3.91 -8.87
C ALA A 182 -2.62 -4.17 -10.20
N ALA A 183 -2.03 -4.95 -11.11
CA ALA A 183 -2.70 -5.35 -12.36
C ALA A 183 -3.93 -6.22 -12.07
N SER A 184 -3.79 -7.20 -11.16
CA SER A 184 -4.92 -8.04 -10.75
C SER A 184 -6.01 -7.17 -10.14
N PHE A 185 -5.65 -6.29 -9.21
CA PHE A 185 -6.59 -5.40 -8.57
C PHE A 185 -7.36 -4.50 -9.57
N LEU A 186 -6.68 -3.91 -10.56
CA LEU A 186 -7.32 -3.14 -11.63
C LEU A 186 -8.28 -4.01 -12.46
N LEU A 187 -7.82 -5.18 -12.89
CA LEU A 187 -8.55 -6.08 -13.78
C LEU A 187 -9.68 -6.84 -13.07
N THR A 188 -9.86 -6.69 -11.75
CA THR A 188 -11.12 -7.05 -11.08
C THR A 188 -12.29 -6.20 -11.57
N TRP A 189 -12.01 -5.01 -12.10
CA TRP A 189 -13.02 -4.01 -12.43
C TRP A 189 -13.18 -3.77 -13.93
N THR A 190 -12.55 -4.58 -14.79
CA THR A 190 -12.57 -4.42 -16.25
C THR A 190 -13.98 -4.19 -16.79
N ASP A 191 -14.92 -5.07 -16.47
CA ASP A 191 -16.30 -5.01 -17.00
C ASP A 191 -16.99 -3.68 -16.69
N LYS A 192 -16.71 -3.12 -15.50
CA LYS A 192 -17.27 -1.83 -15.08
C LYS A 192 -16.53 -0.68 -15.77
N LEU A 193 -15.20 -0.70 -15.77
CA LEU A 193 -14.36 0.37 -16.32
C LEU A 193 -14.58 0.57 -17.82
N GLN A 194 -14.80 -0.50 -18.58
CA GLN A 194 -15.10 -0.43 -20.02
C GLN A 194 -16.38 0.36 -20.36
N GLN A 195 -17.26 0.57 -19.39
CA GLN A 195 -18.52 1.27 -19.58
C GLN A 195 -18.48 2.73 -19.11
N LEU A 196 -17.37 3.17 -18.53
CA LEU A 196 -17.24 4.50 -17.94
C LEU A 196 -16.54 5.46 -18.89
N GLU A 197 -17.02 6.71 -18.91
CA GLU A 197 -16.31 7.83 -19.52
C GLU A 197 -15.30 8.43 -18.52
N PHE A 198 -14.40 9.30 -18.99
CA PHE A 198 -13.29 9.84 -18.20
C PHE A 198 -13.63 10.26 -16.76
N GLN A 199 -14.65 11.10 -16.57
CA GLN A 199 -15.00 11.63 -15.25
C GLN A 199 -15.43 10.53 -14.28
N ASP A 200 -16.34 9.65 -14.72
CA ASP A 200 -16.83 8.54 -13.90
C ASP A 200 -15.73 7.49 -13.66
N MET A 201 -14.86 7.26 -14.64
CA MET A 201 -13.73 6.35 -14.54
C MET A 201 -12.73 6.83 -13.49
N VAL A 202 -12.36 8.11 -13.49
CA VAL A 202 -11.50 8.71 -12.47
C VAL A 202 -12.13 8.58 -11.09
N MET A 203 -13.40 8.95 -10.95
CA MET A 203 -14.11 8.86 -9.67
C MET A 203 -14.18 7.43 -9.15
N PHE A 204 -14.47 6.47 -10.02
CA PHE A 204 -14.57 5.06 -9.68
C PHE A 204 -13.22 4.46 -9.27
N ILE A 205 -12.15 4.70 -10.03
CA ILE A 205 -10.82 4.18 -9.72
C ILE A 205 -10.26 4.77 -8.42
N GLN A 206 -10.57 6.03 -8.11
CA GLN A 206 -10.15 6.64 -6.85
C GLN A 206 -10.96 6.17 -5.63
N HIS A 207 -12.12 5.54 -5.85
CA HIS A 207 -13.05 5.08 -4.82
C HIS A 207 -13.62 3.70 -5.17
N LEU A 208 -12.73 2.72 -5.37
CA LEU A 208 -13.13 1.36 -5.72
C LEU A 208 -14.01 0.77 -4.60
N PRO A 209 -15.11 0.06 -4.94
CA PRO A 209 -16.08 -0.40 -3.95
C PRO A 209 -15.62 -1.67 -3.23
N THR A 210 -14.53 -1.56 -2.47
CA THR A 210 -13.92 -2.65 -1.71
C THR A 210 -14.41 -2.75 -0.27
N HIS A 211 -15.25 -1.83 0.20
CA HIS A 211 -15.76 -1.78 1.59
C HIS A 211 -16.47 -3.05 2.07
N ARG A 212 -16.98 -3.87 1.14
CA ARG A 212 -17.63 -5.16 1.43
C ARG A 212 -16.75 -6.37 1.16
N TRP A 213 -15.50 -6.16 0.76
CA TRP A 213 -14.58 -7.27 0.53
C TRP A 213 -14.30 -7.99 1.84
N SER A 214 -14.10 -9.30 1.69
CA SER A 214 -13.60 -10.21 2.69
C SER A 214 -12.26 -10.79 2.23
N ASP A 215 -11.71 -11.73 2.99
CA ASP A 215 -10.54 -12.50 2.57
C ASP A 215 -10.75 -13.16 1.19
N LEU A 216 -11.97 -13.59 0.85
CA LEU A 216 -12.24 -14.26 -0.42
C LEU A 216 -11.90 -13.37 -1.63
N GLU A 217 -12.39 -12.12 -1.64
CA GLU A 217 -12.11 -11.19 -2.74
C GLU A 217 -10.63 -10.85 -2.84
N LEU A 218 -9.98 -10.63 -1.70
CA LEU A 218 -8.55 -10.37 -1.66
C LEU A 218 -7.74 -11.58 -2.16
N GLU A 219 -8.09 -12.79 -1.75
CA GLU A 219 -7.45 -14.04 -2.19
C GLU A 219 -7.59 -14.27 -3.69
N MET A 220 -8.73 -13.92 -4.29
CA MET A 220 -8.88 -13.97 -5.75
C MET A 220 -7.90 -13.02 -6.44
N VAL A 221 -7.72 -11.81 -5.91
CA VAL A 221 -6.75 -10.84 -6.44
C VAL A 221 -5.33 -11.38 -6.33
N LEU A 222 -4.93 -11.87 -5.15
CA LEU A 222 -3.59 -12.39 -4.88
C LEU A 222 -3.29 -13.66 -5.70
N SER A 223 -4.26 -14.57 -5.82
CA SER A 223 -4.11 -15.81 -6.59
C SER A 223 -3.90 -15.53 -8.07
N ARG A 224 -4.69 -14.61 -8.65
CA ARG A 224 -4.53 -14.21 -10.05
C ARG A 224 -3.20 -13.48 -10.28
N ALA A 225 -2.78 -12.64 -9.33
CA ALA A 225 -1.46 -12.00 -9.38
C ALA A 225 -0.33 -13.04 -9.39
N TYR A 226 -0.40 -14.06 -8.52
CA TYR A 226 0.56 -15.16 -8.49
C TYR A 226 0.59 -15.96 -9.80
N MET A 227 -0.59 -16.29 -10.35
CA MET A 227 -0.68 -16.99 -11.63
C MET A 227 -0.01 -16.19 -12.76
N TRP A 228 -0.28 -14.90 -12.86
CA TRP A 228 0.34 -14.04 -13.88
C TRP A 228 1.83 -13.87 -13.65
N HIS A 229 2.26 -13.69 -12.40
CA HIS A 229 3.67 -13.67 -12.07
C HIS A 229 4.37 -14.94 -12.56
N ALA A 230 3.82 -16.13 -12.28
CA ALA A 230 4.38 -17.39 -12.74
C ALA A 230 4.40 -17.52 -14.28
N MET A 231 3.38 -17.06 -14.99
CA MET A 231 3.30 -17.12 -16.46
C MET A 231 4.26 -16.16 -17.16
N PHE A 232 4.36 -14.92 -16.68
CA PHE A 232 5.13 -13.87 -17.34
C PHE A 232 6.59 -13.80 -16.87
N SER A 233 6.92 -14.26 -15.65
CA SER A 233 8.32 -14.35 -15.18
C SER A 233 9.09 -15.50 -15.84
N SER A 234 8.41 -16.58 -16.21
CA SER A 234 9.00 -17.78 -16.81
C SER A 234 9.14 -17.71 -18.34
N SER A 235 8.72 -16.61 -18.97
CA SER A 235 8.86 -16.38 -20.41
C SER A 235 10.26 -15.78 -20.72
N PRO A 236 11.25 -16.55 -21.22
CA PRO A 236 12.66 -16.15 -21.27
C PRO A 236 13.02 -15.20 -22.42
N SER A 237 12.03 -14.68 -23.14
CA SER A 237 12.25 -13.81 -24.29
C SER A 237 11.57 -12.45 -24.05
N HIS A 238 12.24 -11.37 -24.46
CA HIS A 238 11.67 -10.03 -24.67
C HIS A 238 11.87 -8.94 -23.58
N LEU A 239 13.05 -8.88 -22.94
CA LEU A 239 13.63 -7.61 -22.46
C LEU A 239 14.39 -6.83 -23.58
N VAL A 240 14.20 -7.23 -24.85
CA VAL A 240 14.69 -6.48 -26.00
C VAL A 240 13.59 -6.43 -27.06
N SER A 241 12.98 -5.25 -27.18
CA SER A 241 12.56 -4.61 -28.43
C SER A 241 11.94 -3.25 -28.10
#